data_AF-A0A5C3MQ12-F1
#
_entry.id   AF-A0A5C3MQ12-F1
#
_cell.length_a   1.000
_cell.length_b   1.000
_cell.length_c   1.000
_cell.angle_alpha   90.00
_cell.angle_beta   90.00
_cell.angle_gamma   90.00
#
_symmetry.space_group_name_H-M   'P 1'
#
loop_
_entity.id
_entity.type
_entity.pdbx_description
1 polymer ?
#
loop_
_entity_poly.entity_id
_entity_poly.type
_entity_poly.pdbx_seq_one_letter_code
_entity_poly.pdbx_strand_id
1 'polypeptide(L)'
;AHLCAIEVADCSSCRHRFRQYGPDCCDVGVFNWNNSFRFTHELLNQYTNVFTTSSTPFASFVTATRRLYIASRSPAPFCTIKMFTGAWFAFTALQPLDSGMECTICGKHPDIVIADGVSIGYSSAKFVQGLQPPTLVYDSSPRNIAV
;
A
#
# COMPACT_ATOMS: atom_id res chain seq x y z
N ALA A 1 4.06 10.09 29.83
CA ALA A 1 3.57 9.25 28.71
C ALA A 1 3.15 7.91 29.29
N HIS A 2 1.86 7.58 29.29
CA HIS A 2 1.43 6.24 29.70
C HIS A 2 2.00 5.23 28.71
N LEU A 3 2.72 4.23 29.21
CA LEU A 3 3.26 3.11 28.45
C LEU A 3 2.09 2.22 28.03
N CYS A 4 1.41 2.60 26.95
CA CYS A 4 0.42 1.74 26.30
C CYS A 4 1.20 0.72 25.45
N ALA A 5 1.50 -0.43 26.05
CA ALA A 5 2.12 -1.54 25.35
C ALA A 5 1.00 -2.41 24.76
N ILE A 6 0.96 -2.53 23.43
CA ILE A 6 0.08 -3.46 22.75
C ILE A 6 0.64 -4.87 22.97
N GLU A 7 -0.17 -5.78 23.51
CA GLU A 7 0.22 -7.18 23.69
C GLU A 7 0.44 -7.85 22.32
N VAL A 8 1.52 -8.62 22.21
CA VAL A 8 1.85 -9.36 20.99
C VAL A 8 2.25 -10.80 21.29
N ALA A 9 2.04 -11.65 20.30
CA ALA A 9 2.48 -13.03 20.31
C ALA A 9 3.47 -13.30 19.16
N ASP A 10 4.42 -14.21 19.40
CA ASP A 10 5.39 -14.61 18.40
C ASP A 10 4.74 -15.46 17.31
N CYS A 11 5.10 -15.22 16.05
CA CYS A 11 4.62 -16.06 14.95
C CYS A 11 5.12 -17.50 15.09
N SER A 12 4.18 -18.43 15.30
CA SER A 12 4.44 -19.86 15.45
C SER A 12 5.15 -20.49 14.25
N SER A 13 4.95 -19.95 13.04
CA SER A 13 5.49 -20.51 11.80
C SER A 13 6.94 -20.13 11.49
N CYS A 14 7.41 -18.94 11.89
CA CYS A 14 8.72 -18.44 11.47
C CYS A 14 9.70 -18.14 12.62
N ARG A 15 9.23 -18.10 13.89
CA ARG A 15 10.04 -17.84 15.10
C ARG A 15 11.01 -16.66 15.01
N HIS A 16 10.73 -15.70 14.15
CA HIS A 16 11.60 -14.56 13.89
C HIS A 16 11.21 -13.41 14.83
N ARG A 17 12.16 -12.85 15.59
CA ARG A 17 11.90 -11.80 16.60
C ARG A 17 11.18 -10.54 16.09
N PHE A 18 11.18 -10.34 14.77
CA PHE A 18 10.54 -9.20 14.11
C PHE A 18 9.17 -9.54 13.48
N ARG A 19 8.69 -10.77 13.65
CA ARG A 19 7.41 -11.25 13.14
C ARG A 19 6.53 -11.65 14.32
N GLN A 20 6.08 -10.63 15.02
CA GLN A 20 5.08 -10.74 16.08
C GLN A 20 3.74 -10.27 15.52
N TYR A 21 2.65 -10.90 15.95
CA TYR A 21 1.31 -10.45 15.63
C TYR A 21 0.67 -9.85 16.88
N GLY A 22 -0.08 -8.76 16.69
CA GLY A 22 -0.80 -8.04 17.73
C GLY A 22 -2.17 -7.62 17.23
N PRO A 23 -3.06 -7.18 18.11
CA PRO A 23 -4.35 -6.63 17.71
C PRO A 23 -4.15 -5.42 16.79
N ASP A 24 -5.07 -5.26 15.83
CA ASP A 24 -5.06 -4.16 14.87
C ASP A 24 -5.53 -2.82 15.47
N CYS A 25 -6.03 -2.83 16.71
CA CYS A 25 -6.50 -1.67 17.49
C CYS A 25 -7.51 -0.81 16.71
N CYS A 26 -8.34 -1.44 15.87
CA CYS A 26 -9.34 -0.77 15.05
C CYS A 26 -10.35 0.05 15.87
N ASP A 27 -10.72 -0.46 17.05
CA ASP A 27 -11.63 0.15 18.02
C ASP A 27 -11.16 1.53 18.54
N VAL A 28 -9.84 1.75 18.60
CA VAL A 28 -9.24 3.03 19.00
C VAL A 28 -8.70 3.84 17.82
N GLY A 29 -8.92 3.37 16.59
CA GLY A 29 -8.50 4.06 15.36
C GLY A 29 -6.99 4.09 15.13
N VAL A 30 -6.25 3.13 15.68
CA VAL A 30 -4.78 3.06 15.56
C VAL A 30 -4.38 1.75 14.90
N PHE A 31 -3.71 1.82 13.76
CA PHE A 31 -3.11 0.67 13.09
C PHE A 31 -1.72 0.36 13.69
N ASN A 32 -1.59 -0.83 14.28
CA ASN A 32 -0.31 -1.34 14.77
C ASN A 32 0.50 -2.01 13.64
N TRP A 33 1.33 -1.23 12.93
CA TRP A 33 2.18 -1.79 11.86
C TRP A 33 3.29 -2.68 12.41
N ASN A 34 3.94 -2.21 13.47
CA ASN A 34 4.79 -2.98 14.36
C ASN A 34 4.84 -2.27 15.71
N ASN A 35 5.19 -2.95 16.80
CA ASN A 35 5.14 -2.37 18.15
C ASN A 35 6.04 -1.12 18.37
N SER A 36 6.90 -0.79 17.40
CA SER A 36 7.69 0.44 17.37
C SER A 36 7.00 1.57 16.60
N PHE A 37 6.17 1.25 15.60
CA PHE A 37 5.54 2.19 14.68
C PHE A 37 4.04 1.95 14.59
N ARG A 38 3.28 2.92 15.09
CA ARG A 38 1.82 2.95 15.07
C ARG A 38 1.38 4.12 14.20
N PHE A 39 0.29 3.91 13.45
CA PHE A 39 -0.28 4.92 12.56
C PHE A 39 -1.75 5.11 12.91
N THR A 40 -2.29 6.32 12.79
CA THR A 40 -3.73 6.51 12.93
C THR A 40 -4.43 6.04 11.66
N HIS A 41 -5.62 5.45 11.81
CA HIS A 41 -6.48 5.11 10.67
C HIS A 41 -6.80 6.37 9.86
N GLU A 42 -6.99 7.51 10.53
CA GLU A 42 -7.21 8.80 9.88
C GLU A 42 -6.08 9.16 8.90
N LEU A 43 -4.81 9.03 9.31
CA LEU A 43 -3.67 9.34 8.45
C LEU A 43 -3.59 8.40 7.24
N LEU A 44 -3.84 7.11 7.46
CA LEU A 44 -3.79 6.10 6.39
C LEU A 44 -4.95 6.28 5.41
N ASN A 45 -6.16 6.53 5.91
CA ASN A 45 -7.34 6.83 5.11
C ASN A 45 -7.18 8.15 4.35
N GLN A 46 -6.56 9.17 4.95
CA GLN A 46 -6.26 10.43 4.28
C GLN A 46 -5.37 10.19 3.07
N TYR A 47 -4.34 9.34 3.20
CA TYR A 47 -3.52 8.97 2.04
C TYR A 47 -4.34 8.23 0.98
N THR A 48 -5.15 7.24 1.38
CA THR A 48 -6.04 6.53 0.46
C THR A 48 -6.92 7.49 -0.33
N ASN A 49 -7.50 8.50 0.32
CA ASN A 49 -8.36 9.50 -0.32
C ASN A 49 -7.61 10.36 -1.33
N VAL A 50 -6.44 10.91 -1.00
CA VAL A 50 -5.67 11.73 -1.96
C VAL A 50 -5.01 10.89 -3.05
N PHE A 51 -4.76 9.61 -2.78
CA PHE A 51 -4.30 8.67 -3.79
C PHE A 51 -5.41 8.38 -4.82
N THR A 52 -6.64 8.13 -4.38
CA THR A 52 -7.75 7.82 -5.30
C THR A 52 -8.33 9.06 -5.99
N THR A 53 -8.29 10.24 -5.37
CA THR A 53 -8.89 11.46 -5.93
C THR A 53 -7.94 12.27 -6.80
N SER A 54 -6.63 12.29 -6.49
CA SER A 54 -5.65 13.12 -7.19
C SER A 54 -4.38 12.38 -7.59
N SER A 55 -4.39 11.04 -7.54
CA SER A 55 -3.27 10.18 -7.91
C SER A 55 -1.97 10.56 -7.19
N THR A 56 -2.09 11.02 -5.94
CA THR A 56 -0.95 11.55 -5.17
C THR A 56 0.08 10.45 -4.87
N PRO A 57 1.35 10.59 -5.32
CA PRO A 57 2.39 9.63 -5.00
C PRO A 57 2.75 9.63 -3.51
N PHE A 58 3.18 8.47 -2.98
CA PHE A 58 3.68 8.35 -1.60
C PHE A 58 4.70 9.41 -1.22
N ALA A 59 5.66 9.69 -2.11
CA ALA A 59 6.73 10.66 -1.84
C ALA A 59 6.18 12.07 -1.58
N SER A 60 5.19 12.50 -2.37
CA SER A 60 4.53 13.80 -2.22
C SER A 60 3.77 13.89 -0.91
N PHE A 61 2.96 12.85 -0.60
CA PHE A 61 2.19 12.81 0.65
C PHE A 61 3.10 12.82 1.88
N VAL A 62 4.08 11.93 1.94
CA VAL A 62 5.03 11.83 3.07
C VAL A 62 5.80 13.13 3.27
N THR A 63 6.18 13.81 2.18
CA THR A 63 6.86 15.11 2.25
C THR A 63 5.94 16.19 2.84
N ALA A 64 4.68 16.25 2.40
CA ALA A 64 3.70 17.19 2.94
C ALA A 64 3.43 16.92 4.43
N THR A 65 3.18 15.67 4.82
CA THR A 65 2.96 15.29 6.22
C THR A 65 4.18 15.58 7.09
N ARG A 66 5.40 15.33 6.60
CA ARG A 66 6.63 15.69 7.31
C ARG A 66 6.72 17.20 7.57
N ARG A 67 6.34 18.03 6.60
CA ARG A 67 6.29 19.50 6.78
C ARG A 67 5.27 19.89 7.86
N LEU A 68 4.13 19.21 7.94
CA LEU A 68 3.14 19.42 9.01
C LEU A 68 3.69 19.07 10.40
N TYR A 69 4.43 17.96 10.52
CA TYR A 69 5.09 17.57 11.78
C TYR A 69 6.12 18.61 12.24
N ILE A 70 6.88 19.17 11.30
CA ILE A 70 7.84 20.25 11.58
C ILE A 70 7.10 21.53 12.01
N ALA A 71 6.06 21.93 11.28
CA ALA A 71 5.29 23.13 11.56
C ALA A 71 4.57 23.08 12.92
N SER A 72 4.06 21.90 13.30
CA SER A 72 3.43 21.63 14.60
C SER A 72 4.42 21.44 15.75
N ARG A 73 5.74 21.53 15.49
CA ARG A 73 6.80 21.29 16.47
C ARG A 73 6.64 19.93 17.17
N SER A 74 6.27 18.91 16.40
CA SER A 74 6.14 17.54 16.92
C SER A 74 7.45 17.11 17.60
N PRO A 75 7.39 16.48 18.79
CA PRO A 75 8.57 15.97 19.47
C PRO A 75 9.23 14.79 18.74
N ALA A 76 8.52 14.16 17.80
CA ALA A 76 9.02 13.06 17.00
C ALA A 76 8.95 13.40 15.49
N PRO A 77 9.96 13.00 14.69
CA PRO A 77 9.92 13.17 13.25
C PRO A 77 8.89 12.22 12.61
N PHE A 78 8.34 12.64 11.48
CA PHE A 78 7.55 11.74 10.65
C PHE A 78 8.42 10.66 9.99
N CYS A 79 7.83 9.50 9.70
CA CYS A 79 8.55 8.33 9.20
C CYS A 79 9.14 8.50 7.78
N THR A 80 9.91 7.51 7.34
CA THR A 80 10.47 7.46 5.97
C THR A 80 9.40 7.01 4.97
N ILE A 81 9.59 7.35 3.69
CA ILE A 81 8.67 6.92 2.61
C ILE A 81 8.53 5.40 2.59
N LYS A 82 9.65 4.67 2.69
CA LYS A 82 9.66 3.20 2.72
C LYS A 82 8.79 2.62 3.84
N MET A 83 8.86 3.21 5.04
CA MET A 83 8.06 2.77 6.18
C MET A 83 6.58 3.07 5.98
N PHE A 84 6.25 4.29 5.55
CA PHE A 84 4.86 4.67 5.29
C PHE A 84 4.22 3.79 4.21
N THR A 85 4.92 3.56 3.09
CA THR A 85 4.46 2.68 2.02
C THR A 85 4.20 1.26 2.54
N GLY A 86 5.13 0.70 3.34
CA GLY A 86 4.95 -0.62 3.93
C GLY A 86 3.77 -0.70 4.89
N ALA A 87 3.58 0.33 5.73
CA ALA A 87 2.47 0.40 6.66
C ALA A 87 1.12 0.54 5.93
N TRP A 88 1.06 1.37 4.89
CA TRP A 88 -0.17 1.54 4.11
C TRP A 88 -0.57 0.28 3.36
N PHE A 89 0.36 -0.43 2.72
CA PHE A 89 0.05 -1.72 2.08
C PHE A 89 -0.41 -2.79 3.08
N ALA A 90 0.16 -2.80 4.29
CA ALA A 90 -0.30 -3.70 5.34
C ALA A 90 -1.70 -3.33 5.83
N PHE A 91 -2.00 -2.04 5.95
CA PHE A 91 -3.32 -1.53 6.33
C PHE A 91 -4.38 -1.83 5.30
N THR A 92 -4.11 -1.59 4.01
CA THR A 92 -5.06 -1.87 2.94
C THR A 92 -5.34 -3.35 2.75
N ALA A 93 -4.38 -4.23 3.08
CA ALA A 93 -4.61 -5.68 3.09
C ALA A 93 -5.64 -6.14 4.15
N LEU A 94 -5.89 -5.33 5.18
CA LEU A 94 -6.92 -5.58 6.19
C LEU A 94 -8.28 -4.98 5.83
N GLN A 95 -8.31 -4.07 4.85
CA GLN A 95 -9.53 -3.40 4.41
C GLN A 95 -10.14 -4.16 3.22
N PRO A 96 -11.47 -4.36 3.18
CA PRO A 96 -12.13 -4.76 1.95
C PRO A 96 -12.11 -3.58 0.97
N LEU A 97 -11.04 -3.49 0.18
CA LEU A 97 -10.95 -2.56 -0.94
C LEU A 97 -11.69 -3.16 -2.14
N ASP A 98 -13.01 -3.27 -2.01
CA ASP A 98 -13.87 -3.51 -3.18
C ASP A 98 -14.20 -2.16 -3.80
N SER A 99 -13.68 -1.92 -5.01
CA SER A 99 -13.99 -0.71 -5.76
C SER A 99 -15.36 -0.78 -6.44
N GLY A 100 -16.02 -1.95 -6.42
CA GLY A 100 -17.18 -2.24 -7.24
C GLY A 100 -16.90 -2.12 -8.74
N MET A 101 -15.62 -2.02 -9.14
CA MET A 101 -15.23 -1.95 -10.55
C MET A 101 -15.40 -3.33 -11.17
N GLU A 102 -16.55 -3.50 -11.80
CA GLU A 102 -16.94 -4.67 -12.55
C GLU A 102 -17.10 -4.29 -14.02
N CYS A 103 -16.55 -5.10 -14.92
CA CYS A 103 -16.81 -4.90 -16.34
C CYS A 103 -18.28 -5.26 -16.60
N THR A 104 -19.05 -4.37 -17.22
CA THR A 104 -20.47 -4.64 -17.54
C THR A 104 -20.67 -5.78 -18.54
N ILE A 105 -19.60 -6.22 -19.21
CA ILE A 105 -19.61 -7.30 -20.20
C ILE A 105 -18.96 -8.57 -19.62
N CYS A 106 -17.75 -8.44 -19.06
CA CYS A 106 -16.96 -9.58 -18.58
C CYS A 106 -17.25 -9.97 -17.13
N GLY A 107 -18.00 -9.14 -16.40
CA GLY A 107 -18.23 -9.33 -14.97
C GLY A 107 -16.98 -9.08 -14.12
N LYS A 108 -16.94 -9.70 -12.94
CA LYS A 108 -15.80 -9.62 -12.02
C LYS A 108 -14.62 -10.43 -12.58
N HIS A 109 -13.42 -9.86 -12.52
CA HIS A 109 -12.15 -10.48 -12.95
C HIS A 109 -12.05 -10.74 -14.46
N PRO A 110 -11.98 -9.69 -15.31
CA PRO A 110 -11.75 -9.89 -16.75
C PRO A 110 -10.36 -10.50 -16.99
N ASP A 111 -10.26 -11.35 -18.02
CA ASP A 111 -8.98 -11.98 -18.44
C ASP A 111 -7.89 -10.96 -18.78
N ILE A 112 -8.32 -9.77 -19.23
CA ILE A 112 -7.44 -8.66 -19.60
C ILE A 112 -7.91 -7.40 -18.87
N VAL A 113 -7.04 -6.87 -18.01
CA VAL A 113 -7.24 -5.58 -17.33
C VAL A 113 -6.34 -4.54 -18.00
N ILE A 114 -6.94 -3.54 -18.65
CA ILE A 114 -6.21 -2.37 -19.15
C ILE A 114 -6.32 -1.29 -18.09
N ALA A 115 -5.24 -1.06 -17.34
CA ALA A 115 -5.16 0.03 -16.38
C ALA A 115 -4.56 1.27 -17.06
N ASP A 116 -5.34 2.35 -17.19
CA ASP A 116 -4.84 3.65 -17.62
C ASP A 116 -4.05 4.28 -16.46
N GLY A 117 -2.72 4.19 -16.56
CA GLY A 117 -1.77 4.82 -15.65
C GLY A 117 -1.41 4.03 -14.39
N VAL A 118 -0.39 3.16 -14.48
CA VAL A 118 0.74 3.03 -13.51
C VAL A 118 1.88 2.27 -14.21
N SER A 119 3.08 2.84 -14.25
CA SER A 119 4.31 2.09 -14.56
C SER A 119 4.79 1.36 -13.30
N ILE A 120 4.56 0.05 -13.20
CA ILE A 120 5.12 -0.76 -12.11
C ILE A 120 6.52 -1.23 -12.51
N GLY A 121 7.55 -0.61 -11.94
CA GLY A 121 8.93 -1.06 -12.06
C GLY A 121 9.22 -2.22 -11.10
N TYR A 122 9.37 -3.43 -11.63
CA TYR A 122 9.86 -4.58 -10.84
C TYR A 122 11.39 -4.67 -10.95
N SER A 123 12.03 -5.13 -9.87
CA SER A 123 13.42 -5.61 -9.97
C SER A 123 13.47 -6.80 -10.93
N SER A 124 14.51 -6.88 -11.75
CA SER A 124 14.77 -8.03 -12.64
C SER A 124 14.80 -9.37 -11.88
N ALA A 125 15.11 -9.35 -10.58
CA ALA A 125 15.04 -10.54 -9.71
C ALA A 125 13.61 -11.07 -9.49
N LYS A 126 12.56 -10.30 -9.81
CA LYS A 126 11.15 -10.73 -9.73
C LYS A 126 10.59 -11.22 -11.07
N PHE A 127 11.41 -11.25 -12.13
CA PHE A 127 11.02 -11.77 -13.45
C PHE A 127 10.79 -13.30 -13.48
N VAL A 128 10.95 -13.97 -12.33
CA VAL A 128 11.02 -15.44 -12.23
C VAL A 128 9.64 -16.10 -12.06
N GLN A 129 8.56 -15.33 -11.87
CA GLN A 129 7.22 -15.88 -11.60
C GLN A 129 6.23 -15.72 -12.77
N GLY A 130 6.71 -15.72 -14.01
CA GLY A 130 5.84 -15.66 -15.20
C GLY A 130 5.13 -14.32 -15.40
N LEU A 131 5.45 -13.31 -14.58
CA LEU A 131 4.97 -11.94 -14.78
C LEU A 131 5.67 -11.34 -15.99
N GLN A 132 4.94 -11.24 -17.09
CA GLN A 132 5.38 -10.63 -18.33
C GLN A 132 4.76 -9.24 -18.45
N PRO A 133 5.53 -8.20 -18.83
CA PRO A 133 4.95 -6.90 -19.09
C PRO A 133 3.88 -7.01 -20.18
N PRO A 134 2.70 -6.38 -20.00
CA PRO A 134 1.60 -6.43 -20.98
C PRO A 134 1.95 -5.74 -22.31
N THR A 135 3.13 -5.11 -22.39
CA THR A 135 3.70 -4.50 -23.58
C THR A 135 4.63 -5.43 -24.38
N LEU A 136 4.76 -6.70 -24.01
CA LEU A 136 5.46 -7.68 -24.85
C LEU A 136 4.66 -7.91 -26.12
N VAL A 137 5.23 -7.44 -27.23
CA VAL A 137 4.69 -7.68 -28.57
C VAL A 137 5.05 -9.11 -28.95
N TYR A 138 4.04 -9.94 -29.15
CA TYR A 138 4.17 -11.29 -29.71
C TYR A 138 3.88 -11.24 -31.21
N ASP A 139 4.28 -12.28 -31.95
CA ASP A 139 3.95 -12.38 -33.37
C ASP A 139 2.44 -12.40 -33.63
N SER A 140 1.66 -12.86 -32.65
CA SER A 140 0.18 -12.85 -32.67
C SER A 140 -0.44 -11.53 -32.19
N SER A 141 0.35 -10.56 -31.74
CA SER A 141 -0.18 -9.27 -31.28
C SER A 141 -0.79 -8.49 -32.46
N PRO A 142 -1.93 -7.81 -32.27
CA PRO A 142 -2.56 -7.01 -33.31
C PRO A 142 -1.56 -5.96 -33.83
N ARG A 143 -1.31 -5.98 -35.14
CA ARG A 143 -0.48 -4.97 -35.79
C ARG A 143 -1.41 -3.87 -36.30
N ASN A 144 -1.11 -2.62 -35.97
CA ASN A 144 -1.73 -1.49 -36.67
C ASN A 144 -1.25 -1.54 -38.12
N ILE A 145 -2.13 -1.97 -39.02
CA ILE A 145 -1.92 -1.82 -40.45
C ILE A 145 -2.23 -0.35 -40.73
N ALA A 146 -1.18 0.46 -40.90
CA ALA A 146 -1.34 1.84 -41.32
C ALA A 146 -2.06 1.84 -42.68
N VAL A 147 -3.20 2.53 -42.74
CA VAL A 147 -3.92 2.88 -43.97
C VAL A 147 -3.32 4.17 -44.53
#